data_AF-A0A229HER1-F1
#
_entry.id   AF-A0A229HER1-F1
#
_cell.length_a   1.000
_cell.length_b   1.000
_cell.length_c   1.000
_cell.angle_alpha   90.00
_cell.angle_beta   90.00
_cell.angle_gamma   90.00
#
_symmetry.space_group_name_H-M   'P 1'
#
loop_
_entity.id
_entity.type
_entity.pdbx_description
1 polymer ?
#
loop_
_entity_poly.entity_id
_entity_poly.type
_entity_poly.pdbx_seq_one_letter_code
_entity_poly.pdbx_strand_id
1 'polypeptide(L)'
;MRRITATFATLALAGLGATVPASGAQAASAHCDEKWNNTRSGLVVAYGGTNCYGDVLGWTESWDSDWGNSSGPFEHGDTNEATSVLHKGTSGYAVQFFNDTGQDWSGGHSCLKKSEKYASDLSDNYFTVSNGAVRGVNNAISSHRWVPDDTCDKFMT
;
A
#
# COMPACT_ATOMS: atom_id res chain seq x y z
N MET A 1 62.65 16.30 -47.53
CA MET A 1 62.65 17.16 -46.32
C MET A 1 61.81 16.44 -45.26
N ARG A 2 62.42 15.98 -44.15
CA ARG A 2 62.62 16.69 -42.87
C ARG A 2 61.30 16.83 -42.06
N ARG A 3 61.18 15.95 -41.05
CA ARG A 3 60.49 16.01 -39.73
C ARG A 3 59.54 17.20 -39.45
N ILE A 4 58.45 16.95 -38.69
CA ILE A 4 58.25 17.43 -37.30
C ILE A 4 56.96 16.84 -36.67
N THR A 5 57.01 16.67 -35.35
CA THR A 5 55.98 16.20 -34.40
C THR A 5 54.93 17.26 -34.01
N ALA A 6 53.74 16.88 -33.55
CA ALA A 6 53.28 17.13 -32.16
C ALA A 6 51.80 16.78 -31.87
N THR A 7 51.64 15.99 -30.81
CA THR A 7 50.54 15.79 -29.86
C THR A 7 49.48 16.90 -29.71
N PHE A 8 48.21 16.50 -29.48
CA PHE A 8 47.38 17.04 -28.40
C PHE A 8 46.43 15.96 -27.82
N ALA A 9 46.44 15.81 -26.50
CA ALA A 9 45.33 15.25 -25.71
C ALA A 9 44.39 16.42 -25.32
N THR A 10 43.25 16.35 -24.65
CA THR A 10 42.50 15.36 -23.85
C THR A 10 40.99 15.49 -24.23
N LEU A 11 39.96 14.89 -23.62
CA LEU A 11 39.81 14.01 -22.45
C LEU A 11 38.93 12.80 -22.84
N ALA A 12 39.03 11.71 -22.07
CA ALA A 12 37.91 10.78 -21.89
C ALA A 12 37.17 11.18 -20.61
N LEU A 13 35.89 11.58 -20.73
CA LEU A 13 35.09 11.94 -19.57
C LEU A 13 34.63 10.66 -18.86
N ALA A 14 35.44 10.19 -17.91
CA ALA A 14 35.06 9.13 -16.99
C ALA A 14 33.99 9.67 -16.02
N GLY A 15 32.74 9.70 -16.49
CA GLY A 15 31.59 9.89 -15.61
C GLY A 15 31.51 8.70 -14.67
N LEU A 16 32.06 8.85 -13.45
CA LEU A 16 31.76 7.96 -12.35
C LEU A 16 30.25 8.02 -12.12
N GLY A 17 29.54 7.00 -12.61
CA GLY A 17 28.12 6.84 -12.36
C GLY A 17 27.92 6.81 -10.86
N ALA A 18 27.19 7.79 -10.34
CA ALA A 18 26.87 7.85 -8.93
C ALA A 18 26.11 6.57 -8.57
N THR A 19 26.74 5.70 -7.76
CA THR A 19 26.10 4.53 -7.18
C THR A 19 25.13 4.99 -6.09
N VAL A 20 24.02 5.60 -6.52
CA VAL A 20 22.89 5.86 -5.63
C VAL A 20 22.36 4.50 -5.17
N PRO A 21 22.25 4.24 -3.85
CA PRO A 21 21.73 2.97 -3.37
C PRO A 21 20.24 2.82 -3.71
N ALA A 22 19.94 2.16 -4.83
CA ALA A 22 18.56 1.81 -5.22
C ALA A 22 17.93 0.75 -4.30
N SER A 23 18.72 0.14 -3.41
CA SER A 23 18.32 -0.92 -2.50
C SER A 23 17.25 -0.53 -1.47
N GLY A 24 17.08 0.76 -1.16
CA GLY A 24 16.11 1.21 -0.16
C GLY A 24 14.66 0.87 -0.54
N ALA A 25 14.20 1.34 -1.70
CA ALA A 25 12.83 1.09 -2.19
C ALA A 25 12.59 -0.40 -2.52
N GLN A 26 13.63 -1.11 -2.95
CA GLN A 26 13.56 -2.55 -3.27
C GLN A 26 13.46 -3.42 -2.01
N ALA A 27 14.19 -3.09 -0.95
CA ALA A 27 14.09 -3.81 0.34
C ALA A 27 12.77 -3.50 1.05
N ALA A 28 12.26 -2.28 0.90
CA ALA A 28 10.98 -1.85 1.45
C ALA A 28 9.81 -2.70 0.89
N SER A 29 9.60 -2.71 -0.43
CA SER A 29 8.52 -3.50 -1.03
C SER A 29 8.70 -5.01 -0.85
N ALA A 30 9.95 -5.50 -0.79
CA ALA A 30 10.25 -6.91 -0.53
C ALA A 30 9.71 -7.42 0.83
N HIS A 31 9.57 -6.56 1.85
CA HIS A 31 9.00 -7.01 3.13
C HIS A 31 7.48 -7.23 3.05
N CYS A 32 6.72 -6.37 2.36
CA CYS A 32 5.32 -6.68 2.07
C CYS A 32 5.17 -7.95 1.22
N ASP A 33 6.06 -8.18 0.25
CA ASP A 33 6.05 -9.41 -0.54
C ASP A 33 6.36 -10.65 0.32
N GLU A 34 7.31 -10.56 1.26
CA GLU A 34 7.60 -11.60 2.25
C GLU A 34 6.38 -11.89 3.15
N LYS A 35 5.77 -10.85 3.72
CA LYS A 35 4.55 -10.96 4.54
C LYS A 35 3.44 -11.60 3.72
N TRP A 36 3.21 -11.14 2.49
CA TRP A 36 2.16 -11.67 1.62
C TRP A 36 2.38 -13.15 1.29
N ASN A 37 3.61 -13.59 1.03
CA ASN A 37 3.90 -15.00 0.81
C ASN A 37 3.62 -15.86 2.04
N ASN A 38 3.89 -15.36 3.26
CA ASN A 38 3.69 -16.09 4.52
C ASN A 38 2.27 -15.99 5.11
N THR A 39 1.48 -14.97 4.79
CA THR A 39 0.08 -14.80 5.27
C THR A 39 -0.82 -15.96 4.82
N ARG A 40 -1.82 -16.35 5.63
CA ARG A 40 -2.82 -17.36 5.24
C ARG A 40 -3.71 -16.83 4.10
N SER A 41 -3.99 -17.66 3.10
CA SER A 41 -4.98 -17.35 2.05
C SER A 41 -6.36 -17.10 2.67
N GLY A 42 -7.10 -16.14 2.11
CA GLY A 42 -8.37 -15.66 2.65
C GLY A 42 -8.28 -14.30 3.35
N LEU A 43 -7.11 -13.93 3.87
CA LEU A 43 -6.98 -12.77 4.75
C LEU A 43 -6.83 -11.42 4.04
N VAL A 44 -7.42 -10.39 4.65
CA VAL A 44 -6.86 -9.03 4.69
C VAL A 44 -6.03 -8.86 5.96
N VAL A 45 -4.97 -8.06 5.92
CA VAL A 45 -4.16 -7.65 7.09
C VAL A 45 -3.85 -6.15 6.98
N ALA A 46 -3.89 -5.41 8.09
CA ALA A 46 -3.41 -4.02 8.13
C ALA A 46 -2.27 -3.83 9.15
N TYR A 47 -1.39 -2.87 8.85
CA TYR A 47 -0.19 -2.57 9.62
C TYR A 47 -0.10 -1.07 9.92
N GLY A 48 0.37 -0.72 11.12
CA GLY A 48 0.60 0.67 11.54
C GLY A 48 1.86 1.32 10.94
N GLY A 49 2.71 0.55 10.24
CA GLY A 49 3.88 1.06 9.51
C GLY A 49 3.74 0.93 8.00
N THR A 50 4.60 1.63 7.25
CA THR A 50 4.77 1.37 5.81
C THR A 50 5.43 0.01 5.61
N ASN A 51 5.33 -0.52 4.40
CA ASN A 51 6.01 -1.72 3.93
C ASN A 51 5.73 -2.97 4.78
N CYS A 52 4.52 -3.04 5.34
CA CYS A 52 4.05 -4.13 6.19
C CYS A 52 4.92 -4.35 7.45
N TYR A 53 5.61 -3.28 7.90
CA TYR A 53 6.28 -3.17 9.19
C TYR A 53 5.37 -2.60 10.28
N GLY A 54 5.87 -2.59 11.51
CA GLY A 54 5.16 -2.09 12.69
C GLY A 54 4.22 -3.12 13.27
N ASP A 55 3.36 -2.66 14.16
CA ASP A 55 2.34 -3.49 14.79
C ASP A 55 1.26 -3.89 13.77
N VAL A 56 0.76 -5.11 13.92
CA VAL A 56 -0.37 -5.61 13.14
C VAL A 56 -1.63 -5.17 13.85
N LEU A 57 -2.41 -4.30 13.19
CA LEU A 57 -3.65 -3.77 13.72
C LEU A 57 -4.69 -4.89 13.77
N GLY A 58 -4.88 -5.58 12.64
CA GLY A 58 -5.82 -6.70 12.57
C GLY A 58 -5.73 -7.53 11.30
N TRP A 59 -6.43 -8.66 11.30
CA TRP A 59 -6.53 -9.55 10.15
C TRP A 59 -7.84 -10.36 10.14
N THR A 60 -8.43 -10.57 8.97
CA THR A 60 -9.69 -11.33 8.85
C THR A 60 -9.96 -11.87 7.45
N GLU A 61 -10.80 -12.90 7.39
CA GLU A 61 -11.42 -13.43 6.15
C GLU A 61 -12.85 -12.87 5.95
N SER A 62 -13.36 -12.13 6.95
CA SER A 62 -14.67 -11.47 6.97
C SER A 62 -14.55 -9.99 6.62
N TRP A 63 -15.64 -9.25 6.70
CA TRP A 63 -15.68 -7.79 6.83
C TRP A 63 -15.50 -7.36 8.29
N ASP A 64 -15.23 -6.06 8.50
CA ASP A 64 -15.30 -5.38 9.79
C ASP A 64 -15.85 -3.95 9.59
N SER A 65 -16.95 -3.63 10.26
CA SER A 65 -17.66 -2.35 10.11
C SER A 65 -17.14 -1.24 11.03
N ASP A 66 -16.28 -1.52 12.02
CA ASP A 66 -15.76 -0.50 12.94
C ASP A 66 -14.47 -0.96 13.63
N TRP A 67 -13.32 -0.54 13.12
CA TRP A 67 -11.99 -0.87 13.67
C TRP A 67 -11.70 -0.16 15.00
N GLY A 68 -12.56 0.76 15.44
CA GLY A 68 -12.41 1.52 16.69
C GLY A 68 -13.15 0.90 17.88
N ASN A 69 -13.91 -0.17 17.67
CA ASN A 69 -14.72 -0.80 18.71
C ASN A 69 -13.88 -1.69 19.66
N SER A 70 -14.54 -2.42 20.56
CA SER A 70 -13.90 -3.36 21.49
C SER A 70 -14.25 -4.83 21.20
N SER A 71 -14.48 -5.19 19.92
CA SER A 71 -14.93 -6.50 19.49
C SER A 71 -14.78 -6.72 17.98
N GLY A 72 -13.77 -7.48 17.55
CA GLY A 72 -13.61 -7.82 16.14
C GLY A 72 -12.23 -8.35 15.78
N PRO A 73 -11.94 -8.45 14.47
CA PRO A 73 -10.58 -8.65 13.98
C PRO A 73 -9.69 -7.38 14.04
N PHE A 74 -10.29 -6.21 14.22
CA PHE A 74 -9.64 -4.92 14.52
C PHE A 74 -10.35 -4.34 15.75
N GLU A 75 -9.61 -3.79 16.72
CA GLU A 75 -10.16 -3.37 18.01
C GLU A 75 -9.37 -2.19 18.63
N HIS A 76 -9.81 -1.71 19.80
CA HIS A 76 -9.03 -0.89 20.74
C HIS A 76 -8.47 0.45 20.19
N GLY A 77 -8.94 0.90 19.03
CA GLY A 77 -8.50 2.14 18.40
C GLY A 77 -7.68 1.97 17.12
N ASP A 78 -7.63 0.78 16.51
CA ASP A 78 -7.00 0.53 15.20
C ASP A 78 -7.56 1.42 14.06
N THR A 79 -8.75 2.00 14.28
CA THR A 79 -9.36 3.01 13.41
C THR A 79 -8.42 4.19 13.16
N ASN A 80 -8.22 4.52 11.88
CA ASN A 80 -7.34 5.60 11.43
C ASN A 80 -5.84 5.40 11.74
N GLU A 81 -5.35 4.18 12.00
CA GLU A 81 -3.91 3.91 12.24
C GLU A 81 -3.18 3.20 11.07
N ALA A 82 -3.91 2.67 10.10
CA ALA A 82 -3.31 1.90 9.01
C ALA A 82 -2.46 2.74 8.05
N THR A 83 -1.19 2.34 7.89
CA THR A 83 -0.20 2.93 6.97
C THR A 83 0.17 1.97 5.83
N SER A 84 -0.05 0.65 5.97
CA SER A 84 -0.02 -0.30 4.85
C SER A 84 -1.02 -1.45 5.04
N VAL A 85 -1.48 -2.05 3.93
CA VAL A 85 -2.49 -3.13 3.91
C VAL A 85 -2.15 -4.23 2.91
N LEU A 86 -2.61 -5.45 3.21
CA LEU A 86 -2.27 -6.68 2.48
C LEU A 86 -3.56 -7.46 2.19
N HIS A 87 -3.70 -7.96 0.96
CA HIS A 87 -4.82 -8.76 0.48
C HIS A 87 -4.33 -10.10 -0.09
N LYS A 88 -4.71 -11.21 0.58
CA LYS A 88 -4.49 -12.59 0.12
C LYS A 88 -5.79 -13.38 0.01
N GLY A 89 -6.91 -12.72 -0.22
CA GLY A 89 -8.25 -13.28 -0.37
C GLY A 89 -8.50 -14.02 -1.70
N THR A 90 -9.78 -14.15 -2.06
CA THR A 90 -10.23 -14.85 -3.28
C THR A 90 -10.02 -14.00 -4.55
N SER A 91 -9.76 -14.65 -5.69
CA SER A 91 -9.61 -13.94 -6.98
C SER A 91 -10.96 -13.49 -7.52
N GLY A 92 -11.02 -12.30 -8.15
CA GLY A 92 -12.29 -11.67 -8.54
C GLY A 92 -12.92 -10.84 -7.43
N TYR A 93 -12.23 -10.67 -6.29
CA TYR A 93 -12.65 -9.84 -5.17
C TYR A 93 -11.57 -8.83 -4.79
N ALA A 94 -12.03 -7.64 -4.42
CA ALA A 94 -11.26 -6.59 -3.78
C ALA A 94 -11.65 -6.46 -2.30
N VAL A 95 -10.73 -5.94 -1.49
CA VAL A 95 -11.06 -5.36 -0.20
C VAL A 95 -11.39 -3.89 -0.41
N GLN A 96 -12.62 -3.49 -0.12
CA GLN A 96 -13.06 -2.11 -0.10
C GLN A 96 -12.89 -1.55 1.31
N PHE A 97 -12.03 -0.56 1.47
CA PHE A 97 -11.77 0.14 2.73
C PHE A 97 -12.50 1.48 2.73
N PHE A 98 -13.02 1.89 3.89
CA PHE A 98 -13.79 3.11 4.06
C PHE A 98 -13.19 4.04 5.11
N ASN A 99 -13.51 5.32 4.98
CA ASN A 99 -13.11 6.38 5.91
C ASN A 99 -14.11 6.62 7.05
N ASP A 100 -15.13 5.77 7.18
CA ASP A 100 -16.25 5.86 8.12
C ASP A 100 -16.59 4.47 8.68
N THR A 101 -17.48 4.39 9.67
CA THR A 101 -17.94 3.15 10.31
C THR A 101 -19.41 2.84 10.03
N GLY A 102 -19.80 1.58 10.09
CA GLY A 102 -21.18 1.13 9.87
C GLY A 102 -21.34 0.08 8.76
N GLN A 103 -22.52 -0.56 8.73
CA GLN A 103 -22.89 -1.59 7.75
C GLN A 103 -23.77 -1.07 6.59
N ASP A 104 -24.05 0.22 6.58
CA ASP A 104 -24.49 0.96 5.40
C ASP A 104 -23.33 1.17 4.41
N TRP A 105 -22.08 1.07 4.87
CA TRP A 105 -20.86 1.18 4.07
C TRP A 105 -20.78 2.52 3.33
N SER A 106 -21.10 3.58 4.07
CA SER A 106 -21.07 4.96 3.61
C SER A 106 -19.66 5.57 3.73
N GLY A 107 -19.54 6.85 3.39
CA GLY A 107 -18.26 7.54 3.34
C GLY A 107 -17.56 7.45 1.98
N GLY A 108 -16.30 7.88 1.96
CA GLY A 108 -15.39 7.68 0.84
C GLY A 108 -14.66 6.35 0.98
N HIS A 109 -14.47 5.66 -0.14
CA HIS A 109 -13.89 4.31 -0.18
C HIS A 109 -12.73 4.21 -1.18
N SER A 110 -11.86 3.23 -0.97
CA SER A 110 -10.80 2.86 -1.90
C SER A 110 -10.54 1.36 -1.80
N CYS A 111 -10.24 0.73 -2.93
CA CYS A 111 -10.15 -0.72 -3.02
C CYS A 111 -8.74 -1.22 -3.28
N LEU A 112 -8.35 -2.29 -2.58
CA LEU A 112 -7.22 -3.12 -2.95
C LEU A 112 -7.74 -4.37 -3.67
N LYS A 113 -7.43 -4.52 -4.95
CA LYS A 113 -7.72 -5.74 -5.75
C LYS A 113 -6.64 -6.79 -5.52
N LYS A 114 -6.98 -8.08 -5.71
CA LYS A 114 -6.04 -9.17 -5.42
C LYS A 114 -4.73 -9.11 -6.23
N SER A 115 -4.76 -8.58 -7.46
CA SER A 115 -3.60 -8.55 -8.34
C SER A 115 -2.43 -7.72 -7.80
N GLU A 116 -2.71 -6.68 -6.99
CA GLU A 116 -1.65 -5.85 -6.40
C GLU A 116 -1.03 -6.47 -5.15
N LYS A 117 -1.67 -7.49 -4.55
CA LYS A 117 -1.29 -8.17 -3.30
C LYS A 117 -1.33 -7.31 -2.03
N TYR A 118 -0.87 -6.06 -2.09
CA TYR A 118 -0.72 -5.14 -0.96
C TYR A 118 -0.63 -3.69 -1.45
N ALA A 119 -0.98 -2.73 -0.60
CA ALA A 119 -0.55 -1.35 -0.71
C ALA A 119 0.50 -1.12 0.38
N SER A 120 1.78 -1.00 -0.02
CA SER A 120 2.91 -0.90 0.90
C SER A 120 3.07 0.49 1.50
N ASP A 121 2.47 1.51 0.93
CA ASP A 121 2.42 2.87 1.48
C ASP A 121 1.06 3.44 1.10
N LEU A 122 0.34 4.02 2.06
CA LEU A 122 -0.99 4.59 1.83
C LEU A 122 -0.97 6.12 1.66
N SER A 123 0.21 6.76 1.70
CA SER A 123 0.36 8.22 1.73
C SER A 123 0.03 8.94 0.41
N ASP A 124 0.14 8.24 -0.72
CA ASP A 124 -0.27 8.69 -2.07
C ASP A 124 -1.66 8.17 -2.49
N ASN A 125 -2.30 7.40 -1.61
CA ASN A 125 -3.57 6.75 -1.86
C ASN A 125 -4.74 7.59 -1.34
N TYR A 126 -5.85 7.61 -2.07
CA TYR A 126 -7.01 8.47 -1.79
C TYR A 126 -8.33 7.71 -1.86
N PHE A 127 -9.27 8.07 -0.98
CA PHE A 127 -10.67 7.63 -1.05
C PHE A 127 -11.42 8.31 -2.22
N THR A 128 -12.58 7.78 -2.60
CA THR A 128 -13.56 8.48 -3.43
C THR A 128 -13.97 9.81 -2.79
N VAL A 129 -14.40 10.76 -3.63
CA VAL A 129 -14.90 12.05 -3.14
C VAL A 129 -16.18 11.82 -2.35
N SER A 130 -16.15 12.12 -1.05
CA SER A 130 -17.33 12.12 -0.19
C SER A 130 -17.51 13.52 0.40
N ASN A 131 -18.76 14.00 0.45
CA ASN A 131 -19.13 15.36 0.88
C ASN A 131 -18.30 16.49 0.23
N GLY A 132 -17.86 16.28 -1.01
CA GLY A 132 -17.07 17.26 -1.79
C GLY A 132 -15.58 17.33 -1.44
N ALA A 133 -15.07 16.46 -0.55
CA ALA A 133 -13.67 16.40 -0.16
C ALA A 133 -12.99 15.11 -0.64
N VAL A 134 -11.71 15.21 -0.98
CA VAL A 134 -10.81 14.06 -1.14
C VAL A 134 -10.07 13.87 0.19
N ARG A 135 -10.08 12.65 0.74
CA ARG A 135 -9.29 12.26 1.93
C ARG A 135 -8.23 11.24 1.50
N GLY A 136 -7.01 11.38 2.03
CA GLY A 136 -5.97 10.35 1.90
C GLY A 136 -6.37 9.08 2.66
N VAL A 137 -5.84 7.92 2.25
CA VAL A 137 -6.12 6.61 2.89
C VAL A 137 -5.20 6.34 4.08
N ASN A 138 -3.98 6.88 4.06
CA ASN A 138 -3.05 6.77 5.18
C ASN A 138 -3.65 7.31 6.48
N ASN A 139 -3.60 6.49 7.54
CA ASN A 139 -4.12 6.83 8.86
C ASN A 139 -5.57 7.35 8.79
N ALA A 140 -6.38 6.66 7.99
CA ALA A 140 -7.73 7.11 7.66
C ALA A 140 -8.76 6.01 7.39
N ILE A 141 -8.37 4.72 7.45
CA ILE A 141 -9.28 3.58 7.32
C ILE A 141 -9.99 3.33 8.65
N SER A 142 -11.32 3.21 8.63
CA SER A 142 -12.15 2.94 9.83
C SER A 142 -13.02 1.68 9.71
N SER A 143 -13.23 1.17 8.50
CA SER A 143 -13.93 -0.10 8.25
C SER A 143 -13.53 -0.72 6.90
N HIS A 144 -13.84 -2.00 6.69
CA HIS A 144 -13.60 -2.69 5.41
C HIS A 144 -14.64 -3.79 5.13
N ARG A 145 -14.82 -4.12 3.84
CA ARG A 145 -15.55 -5.32 3.39
C ARG A 145 -14.95 -5.93 2.14
N TRP A 146 -15.35 -7.16 1.84
CA TRP A 146 -15.07 -7.81 0.57
C TRP A 146 -16.16 -7.51 -0.46
N VAL A 147 -15.76 -7.13 -1.68
CA VAL A 147 -16.66 -6.92 -2.82
C VAL A 147 -16.09 -7.57 -4.08
N PRO A 148 -16.92 -7.94 -5.07
CA PRO A 148 -16.42 -8.26 -6.41
C PRO A 148 -15.54 -7.14 -6.97
N ASP A 149 -14.47 -7.48 -7.68
CA ASP A 149 -13.52 -6.48 -8.22
C ASP A 149 -14.22 -5.43 -9.10
N ASP A 150 -15.28 -5.79 -9.83
CA ASP A 150 -16.04 -4.89 -10.71
C ASP A 150 -17.00 -3.92 -9.98
N THR A 151 -17.20 -4.11 -8.68
CA THR A 151 -18.00 -3.21 -7.82
C THR A 151 -17.18 -1.99 -7.36
N CYS A 152 -15.85 -2.04 -7.50
CA CYS A 152 -14.95 -0.95 -7.14
C CYS A 152 -14.68 0.00 -8.31
N ASP A 153 -14.96 1.28 -8.11
CA ASP A 153 -14.69 2.40 -9.04
C ASP A 153 -13.38 3.17 -8.70
N LYS A 154 -12.84 2.97 -7.49
CA LYS A 154 -11.60 3.57 -7.00
C LYS A 154 -10.68 2.51 -6.43
N PHE A 155 -9.49 2.37 -7.02
CA PHE A 155 -8.44 1.48 -6.54
C PHE A 155 -7.27 2.25 -5.94
N MET A 156 -6.57 1.53 -5.05
CA MET A 156 -5.25 1.89 -4.58
C MET A 156 -4.18 1.65 -5.65
N THR A 157 -3.08 2.39 -5.57
CA THR A 157 -1.89 2.31 -6.43
C THR A 157 -0.64 2.03 -5.60
#